data_AF-A0A075GJK0-F1
#
_entry.id   AF-A0A075GJK0-F1
#
_cell.length_a   1.000
_cell.length_b   1.000
_cell.length_c   1.000
_cell.angle_alpha   90.00
_cell.angle_beta   90.00
_cell.angle_gamma   90.00
#
_symmetry.space_group_name_H-M   'P 1'
#
loop_
_entity.id
_entity.type
_entity.pdbx_description
1 polymer ?
#
loop_
_entity_poly.entity_id
_entity_poly.type
_entity_poly.pdbx_seq_one_letter_code
_entity_poly.pdbx_strand_id
1 'polypeptide(L)'
;EPHLYQTDRMKRLSTPWSVCLTRAEQLADCRLGKGILLDPACGSGSQLFAYCSELERAGLGIELDADSAVLSAANGQIVAEGGNSEWTSDSFVLVGDGTDATAALAEIGLSDRAVAVMHVDPARPLDTQNHSLDEMEPPISTLLNKWAEHFVVGSRGPAIIIDLSPRLLDTQQKEIEELLLSHWPDSPITWEWVSTGRGRIDRLTIWFGAAAEPATPARMLRLLSDGSVVSFAGRATEAKRSSSVIPATGEWLTIVDSALLASGLQAQWLREALPAESTRHWVRISGRRPMLLSSEPLHMEKSIVSAFVSSTGQVISRLKVEPTVENISPILVSANFAYLSRLTLRCKMEPSAQPKLQGKLDHGLKDYPRGKPGFLADVETDGGYAWFICKEP
;
A
#
# COMPACT_ATOMS: atom_id res chain seq x y z
N GLU A 1 14.72 14.54 -0.11
CA GLU A 1 13.98 14.18 1.11
C GLU A 1 14.73 14.73 2.32
N PRO A 2 14.04 15.23 3.35
CA PRO A 2 14.70 15.71 4.56
C PRO A 2 15.42 14.58 5.29
N HIS A 3 16.59 14.89 5.86
CA HIS A 3 17.34 13.94 6.67
C HIS A 3 16.79 13.93 8.10
N LEU A 4 15.74 13.15 8.33
CA LEU A 4 15.08 13.07 9.64
C LEU A 4 15.89 12.25 10.64
N TYR A 5 15.93 12.72 11.89
CA TYR A 5 16.44 11.98 13.03
C TYR A 5 15.49 10.83 13.37
N GLN A 6 16.01 9.61 13.25
CA GLN A 6 15.25 8.39 13.49
C GLN A 6 16.17 7.33 14.09
N THR A 7 15.68 6.66 15.13
CA THR A 7 16.27 5.41 15.60
C THR A 7 16.16 4.31 14.54
N ASP A 8 16.95 3.24 14.65
CA ASP A 8 16.82 2.09 13.73
C ASP A 8 15.45 1.43 13.78
N ARG A 9 14.72 1.56 14.90
CA ARG A 9 13.34 1.11 15.03
C ARG A 9 12.40 2.02 14.24
N MET A 10 12.52 3.34 14.41
CA MET A 10 11.73 4.32 13.66
C MET A 10 11.92 4.16 12.15
N LYS A 11 13.17 4.10 11.67
CA LYS A 11 13.47 3.94 10.23
C LYS A 11 12.77 2.75 9.57
N ARG A 12 12.57 1.65 10.31
CA ARG A 12 11.89 0.45 9.79
C ARG A 12 10.38 0.60 9.73
N LEU A 13 9.81 1.45 10.57
CA LEU A 13 8.37 1.61 10.77
C LEU A 13 7.82 2.88 10.12
N SER A 14 8.65 3.90 9.89
CA SER A 14 8.22 5.18 9.35
C SER A 14 7.69 5.08 7.93
N THR A 15 6.68 5.89 7.63
CA THR A 15 6.19 6.10 6.28
C THR A 15 7.28 6.79 5.45
N PRO A 16 7.61 6.28 4.24
CA PRO A 16 8.55 6.96 3.35
C PRO A 16 8.10 8.40 3.08
N TRP A 17 9.05 9.34 3.02
CA TRP A 17 8.73 10.76 2.94
C TRP A 17 7.88 11.13 1.72
N SER A 18 8.15 10.54 0.56
CA SER A 18 7.33 10.78 -0.64
C SER A 18 5.87 10.36 -0.46
N VAL A 19 5.59 9.30 0.30
CA VAL A 19 4.22 8.91 0.66
C VAL A 19 3.63 9.92 1.65
N CYS A 20 4.40 10.40 2.63
CA CYS A 20 3.93 11.44 3.55
C CYS A 20 3.50 12.71 2.81
N LEU A 21 4.32 13.17 1.86
CA LEU A 21 4.06 14.36 1.06
C LEU A 21 2.83 14.18 0.16
N THR A 22 2.73 13.06 -0.56
CA THR A 22 1.55 12.77 -1.39
C THR A 22 0.26 12.77 -0.57
N ARG A 23 0.28 12.24 0.66
CA ARG A 23 -0.88 12.31 1.56
C ARG A 23 -1.18 13.74 2.01
N ALA A 24 -0.15 14.54 2.25
CA ALA A 24 -0.32 15.93 2.66
C ALA A 24 -0.94 16.77 1.55
N GLU A 25 -0.49 16.60 0.30
CA GLU A 25 -1.07 17.23 -0.89
C GLU A 25 -2.55 16.84 -1.05
N GLN A 26 -2.88 15.55 -0.91
CA GLN A 26 -4.27 15.07 -0.95
C GLN A 26 -5.15 15.68 0.14
N LEU A 27 -4.58 15.87 1.33
CA LEU A 27 -5.29 16.48 2.45
C LEU A 27 -5.48 17.99 2.24
N ALA A 28 -4.54 18.68 1.60
CA ALA A 28 -4.63 20.11 1.27
C ALA A 28 -5.79 20.40 0.28
N ASP A 29 -6.11 19.46 -0.60
CA ASP A 29 -7.27 19.54 -1.50
C ASP A 29 -8.63 19.39 -0.78
N CYS A 30 -8.62 18.98 0.50
CA CYS A 30 -9.84 18.78 1.28
C CYS A 30 -10.36 20.08 1.91
N ARG A 31 -11.69 20.18 2.05
CA ARG A 31 -12.33 21.26 2.80
C ARG A 31 -12.30 20.98 4.30
N LEU A 32 -11.20 21.37 4.93
CA LEU A 32 -10.96 21.15 6.35
C LEU A 32 -11.49 22.31 7.22
N GLY A 33 -11.86 21.99 8.46
CA GLY A 33 -12.15 22.99 9.49
C GLY A 33 -10.92 23.85 9.82
N LYS A 34 -11.13 24.98 10.51
CA LYS A 34 -10.04 25.76 11.12
C LYS A 34 -9.57 25.05 12.38
N GLY A 35 -8.27 25.06 12.67
CA GLY A 35 -7.72 24.43 13.87
C GLY A 35 -6.38 23.75 13.59
N ILE A 36 -5.88 23.04 14.61
CA ILE A 36 -4.59 22.35 14.58
C ILE A 36 -4.68 20.96 13.95
N LEU A 37 -3.52 20.43 13.58
CA LEU A 37 -3.33 19.06 13.14
C LEU A 37 -2.85 18.23 14.34
N LEU A 38 -3.53 17.14 14.66
CA LEU A 38 -3.20 16.28 15.80
C LEU A 38 -2.58 14.97 15.32
N ASP A 39 -1.51 14.55 15.98
CA ASP A 39 -1.03 13.17 15.96
C ASP A 39 -0.82 12.67 17.40
N PRO A 40 -1.75 11.87 17.95
CA PRO A 40 -1.70 11.43 19.33
C PRO A 40 -0.75 10.23 19.55
N ALA A 41 -0.09 9.74 18.49
CA ALA A 41 0.93 8.69 18.56
C ALA A 41 2.05 9.02 17.57
N CYS A 42 2.67 10.20 17.74
CA CYS A 42 3.38 10.85 16.65
C CYS A 42 4.69 10.18 16.25
N GLY A 43 5.31 9.34 17.10
CA GLY A 43 6.52 8.61 16.76
C GLY A 43 7.64 9.55 16.30
N SER A 44 8.07 9.41 15.04
CA SER A 44 9.10 10.31 14.46
C SER A 44 8.57 11.66 14.00
N GLY A 45 7.25 11.89 14.04
CA GLY A 45 6.57 13.10 13.58
C GLY A 45 6.51 13.28 12.06
N SER A 46 7.05 12.33 11.28
CA SER A 46 7.27 12.50 9.84
C SER A 46 5.98 12.82 9.06
N GLN A 47 4.88 12.12 9.36
CA GLN A 47 3.60 12.35 8.69
C GLN A 47 2.92 13.64 9.19
N LEU A 48 2.93 13.89 10.51
CA LEU A 48 2.42 15.14 11.10
C LEU A 48 3.08 16.37 10.46
N PHE A 49 4.41 16.43 10.41
CA PHE A 49 5.11 17.60 9.91
C PHE A 49 5.04 17.75 8.39
N ALA A 50 4.86 16.65 7.65
CA ALA A 50 4.48 16.75 6.24
C ALA A 50 3.12 17.47 6.09
N TYR A 51 2.13 17.13 6.93
CA TYR A 51 0.86 17.85 6.93
C TYR A 51 1.01 19.31 7.36
N CYS A 52 1.76 19.60 8.43
CA CYS A 52 1.97 20.97 8.90
C CYS A 52 2.60 21.85 7.82
N SER A 53 3.64 21.34 7.15
CA SER A 53 4.35 22.04 6.09
C SER A 53 3.46 22.31 4.87
N GLU A 54 2.68 21.31 4.44
CA GLU A 54 1.86 21.44 3.22
C GLU A 54 0.60 22.28 3.46
N LEU A 55 -0.04 22.14 4.61
CA LEU A 55 -1.27 22.87 4.93
C LEU A 55 -1.00 24.25 5.54
N GLU A 56 0.25 24.56 5.87
CA GLU A 56 0.68 25.74 6.65
C GLU A 56 -0.11 25.86 7.96
N ARG A 57 -0.19 24.76 8.72
CA ARG A 57 -0.98 24.67 9.97
C ARG A 57 -0.17 24.09 11.11
N ALA A 58 -0.37 24.68 12.29
CA ALA A 58 0.21 24.22 13.53
C ALA A 58 -0.17 22.76 13.83
N GLY A 59 0.79 22.00 14.34
CA GLY A 59 0.65 20.60 14.72
C GLY A 59 0.81 20.36 16.21
N LEU A 60 0.09 19.39 16.73
CA LEU A 60 0.27 18.81 18.05
C LEU A 60 0.64 17.34 17.90
N GLY A 61 1.89 17.00 18.16
CA GLY A 61 2.34 15.62 18.33
C GLY A 61 2.30 15.22 19.80
N ILE A 62 1.87 13.99 20.09
CA ILE A 62 1.98 13.40 21.42
C ILE A 62 2.76 12.09 21.28
N GLU A 63 3.77 11.90 22.13
CA GLU A 63 4.59 10.70 22.15
C GLU A 63 4.82 10.26 23.59
N LEU A 64 4.70 8.95 23.84
CA LEU A 64 4.82 8.37 25.17
C LEU A 64 6.28 8.35 25.63
N ASP A 65 7.21 8.09 24.69
CA ASP A 65 8.64 8.04 24.95
C ASP A 65 9.30 9.42 24.82
N ALA A 66 9.89 9.92 25.91
CA ALA A 66 10.49 11.26 25.94
C ALA A 66 11.61 11.45 24.91
N ASP A 67 12.45 10.44 24.69
CA ASP A 67 13.54 10.53 23.70
C ASP A 67 12.96 10.63 22.28
N SER A 68 11.96 9.81 21.96
CA SER A 68 11.25 9.86 20.68
C SER A 68 10.53 11.18 20.46
N ALA A 69 9.93 11.76 21.50
CA ALA A 69 9.29 13.08 21.44
C ALA A 69 10.30 14.18 21.09
N VAL A 70 11.50 14.16 21.69
CA VAL A 70 12.57 15.11 21.37
C VAL A 70 13.03 14.96 19.92
N LEU A 71 13.18 13.72 19.42
CA LEU A 71 13.53 13.47 18.01
C LEU A 71 12.42 13.96 17.06
N SER A 72 11.15 13.74 17.42
CA SER A 72 10.00 14.25 16.67
C SER A 72 10.03 15.79 16.58
N ALA A 73 10.21 16.48 17.70
CA ALA A 73 10.33 17.95 17.71
C ALA A 73 11.48 18.45 16.81
N ALA A 74 12.65 17.80 16.89
CA ALA A 74 13.79 18.12 16.02
C ALA A 74 13.48 17.87 14.53
N ASN A 75 12.72 16.84 14.20
CA ASN A 75 12.27 16.57 12.84
C ASN A 75 11.31 17.64 12.33
N GLY A 76 10.41 18.15 13.18
CA GLY A 76 9.55 19.28 12.84
C GLY A 76 10.36 20.51 12.43
N GLN A 77 11.42 20.82 13.18
CA GLN A 77 12.33 21.91 12.85
C GLN A 77 13.06 21.69 11.50
N ILE A 78 13.56 20.49 11.23
CA ILE A 78 14.20 20.16 9.94
C ILE A 78 13.23 20.36 8.77
N VAL A 79 11.98 19.91 8.92
CA VAL A 79 10.97 20.06 7.87
C VAL A 79 10.67 21.55 7.64
N ALA A 80 10.55 22.34 8.71
CA ALA A 80 10.29 23.76 8.62
C ALA A 80 11.42 24.57 7.96
N GLU A 81 12.69 24.21 8.21
CA GLU A 81 13.84 24.83 7.54
C GLU A 81 13.83 24.63 6.02
N GLY A 82 13.10 23.62 5.55
CA GLY A 82 12.88 23.34 4.12
C GLY A 82 11.74 24.14 3.47
N GLY A 83 10.95 24.93 4.22
CA GLY A 83 9.73 25.57 3.74
C GLY A 83 9.30 26.85 4.49
N ASN A 84 8.01 27.19 4.43
CA ASN A 84 7.43 28.27 5.23
C ASN A 84 7.37 27.84 6.70
N SER A 85 7.81 28.70 7.64
CA SER A 85 8.02 28.35 9.05
C SER A 85 6.96 28.89 10.01
N GLU A 86 5.94 29.62 9.54
CA GLU A 86 4.95 30.25 10.45
C GLU A 86 4.18 29.23 11.30
N TRP A 87 3.94 28.02 10.79
CA TRP A 87 3.27 26.97 11.56
C TRP A 87 4.09 26.46 12.76
N THR A 88 5.41 26.68 12.78
CA THR A 88 6.28 26.14 13.83
C THR A 88 6.13 26.83 15.17
N SER A 89 5.84 28.13 15.20
CA SER A 89 5.76 28.90 16.46
C SER A 89 4.63 28.43 17.36
N ASP A 90 3.59 27.86 16.76
CA ASP A 90 2.39 27.38 17.47
C ASP A 90 2.28 25.85 17.44
N SER A 91 3.35 25.15 17.02
CA SER A 91 3.40 23.69 17.02
C SER A 91 4.08 23.12 18.25
N PHE A 92 3.58 21.99 18.74
CA PHE A 92 4.05 21.35 19.96
C PHE A 92 4.26 19.85 19.76
N VAL A 93 5.27 19.30 20.44
CA VAL A 93 5.38 17.86 20.69
C VAL A 93 5.39 17.66 22.19
N LEU A 94 4.39 16.96 22.71
CA LEU A 94 4.24 16.67 24.12
C LEU A 94 4.71 15.26 24.44
N VAL A 95 5.29 15.10 25.63
CA VAL A 95 5.55 13.78 26.22
C VAL A 95 4.34 13.39 27.04
N GLY A 96 3.64 12.32 26.68
CA GLY A 96 2.44 11.89 27.40
C GLY A 96 1.64 10.79 26.75
N ASP A 97 0.52 10.45 27.39
CA ASP A 97 -0.46 9.50 26.87
C ASP A 97 -1.38 10.20 25.85
N GLY A 98 -1.33 9.76 24.59
CA GLY A 98 -2.16 10.28 23.50
C GLY A 98 -3.67 10.13 23.70
N THR A 99 -4.11 9.34 24.68
CA THR A 99 -5.53 9.20 25.04
C THR A 99 -6.02 10.25 26.03
N ASP A 100 -5.15 11.07 26.63
CA ASP A 100 -5.53 12.16 27.54
C ASP A 100 -5.69 13.50 26.80
N ALA A 101 -6.76 13.59 26.00
CA ALA A 101 -7.07 14.77 25.19
C ALA A 101 -7.18 16.05 26.02
N THR A 102 -7.82 15.97 27.20
CA THR A 102 -8.05 17.12 28.07
C THR A 102 -6.73 17.67 28.62
N ALA A 103 -5.85 16.80 29.13
CA ALA A 103 -4.55 17.23 29.62
C ALA A 103 -3.69 17.83 28.49
N ALA A 104 -3.66 17.18 27.33
CA ALA A 104 -2.88 17.64 26.19
C ALA A 104 -3.30 19.05 25.69
N LEU A 105 -4.60 19.29 25.55
CA LEU A 105 -5.11 20.60 25.10
C LEU A 105 -4.90 21.69 26.16
N ALA A 106 -5.06 21.35 27.45
CA ALA A 106 -4.82 22.29 28.55
C ALA A 106 -3.36 22.75 28.60
N GLU A 107 -2.40 21.85 28.37
CA GLU A 107 -0.96 22.15 28.39
C GLU A 107 -0.58 23.21 27.34
N ILE A 108 -1.18 23.15 26.16
CA ILE A 108 -0.92 24.10 25.07
C ILE A 108 -1.91 25.28 25.02
N GLY A 109 -2.76 25.42 26.04
CA GLY A 109 -3.70 26.53 26.18
C GLY A 109 -4.77 26.62 25.09
N LEU A 110 -5.11 25.50 24.44
CA LEU A 110 -6.18 25.45 23.44
C LEU A 110 -7.54 25.18 24.08
N SER A 111 -8.58 25.76 23.48
CA SER A 111 -9.96 25.57 23.90
C SER A 111 -10.55 24.23 23.44
N ASP A 112 -11.73 23.92 23.95
CA ASP A 112 -12.57 22.86 23.38
C ASP A 112 -12.80 23.09 21.88
N ARG A 113 -12.75 22.01 21.08
CA ARG A 113 -12.93 21.99 19.62
C ARG A 113 -11.88 22.73 18.79
N ALA A 114 -10.61 22.42 19.03
CA ALA A 114 -9.48 22.98 18.27
C ALA A 114 -8.90 22.04 17.20
N VAL A 115 -9.29 20.76 17.15
CA VAL A 115 -8.66 19.76 16.27
C VAL A 115 -9.33 19.77 14.89
N ALA A 116 -8.63 20.28 13.89
CA ALA A 116 -9.10 20.30 12.50
C ALA A 116 -8.91 18.96 11.80
N VAL A 117 -7.81 18.26 12.09
CA VAL A 117 -7.49 16.93 11.55
C VAL A 117 -6.82 16.10 12.63
N MET A 118 -7.15 14.82 12.72
CA MET A 118 -6.33 13.84 13.43
C MET A 118 -5.75 12.83 12.44
N HIS A 119 -4.44 12.64 12.52
CA HIS A 119 -3.71 11.50 11.97
C HIS A 119 -3.28 10.60 13.13
N VAL A 120 -3.27 9.27 12.95
CA VAL A 120 -2.64 8.37 13.93
C VAL A 120 -2.12 7.12 13.23
N ASP A 121 -0.91 6.66 13.59
CA ASP A 121 -0.34 5.35 13.21
C ASP A 121 -0.12 4.53 14.49
N PRO A 122 -1.15 3.85 15.01
CA PRO A 122 -1.04 3.06 16.22
C PRO A 122 0.05 1.99 16.07
N ALA A 123 0.83 1.80 17.14
CA ALA A 123 1.77 0.71 17.24
C ALA A 123 1.02 -0.63 17.10
N ARG A 124 1.67 -1.54 16.36
CA ARG A 124 1.13 -2.86 16.04
C ARG A 124 1.76 -3.90 16.98
N PRO A 125 1.01 -4.94 17.38
CA PRO A 125 1.59 -6.03 18.16
C PRO A 125 2.75 -6.69 17.41
N LEU A 126 3.77 -7.14 18.16
CA LEU A 126 5.03 -7.68 17.63
C LEU A 126 4.87 -9.05 16.97
N ASP A 127 3.82 -9.80 17.33
CA ASP A 127 3.58 -11.16 16.86
C ASP A 127 2.10 -11.35 16.57
N THR A 128 1.77 -11.67 15.31
CA THR A 128 0.61 -12.48 14.87
C THR A 128 0.43 -12.38 13.36
N GLN A 129 -0.03 -13.48 12.75
CA GLN A 129 -0.37 -13.50 11.32
C GLN A 129 -1.66 -12.69 11.02
N ASN A 130 -2.51 -12.47 12.03
CA ASN A 130 -3.72 -11.64 12.03
C ASN A 130 -3.67 -10.72 13.26
N HIS A 131 -3.64 -9.41 13.09
CA HIS A 131 -3.63 -8.46 14.22
C HIS A 131 -5.07 -8.20 14.65
N SER A 132 -5.38 -8.29 15.95
CA SER A 132 -6.65 -7.79 16.46
C SER A 132 -6.64 -6.26 16.51
N LEU A 133 -7.80 -5.62 16.35
CA LEU A 133 -7.93 -4.16 16.53
C LEU A 133 -7.63 -3.74 17.97
N ASP A 134 -7.98 -4.59 18.94
CA ASP A 134 -7.80 -4.33 20.38
C ASP A 134 -6.33 -4.36 20.83
N GLU A 135 -5.44 -4.88 20.00
CA GLU A 135 -4.00 -4.96 20.28
C GLU A 135 -3.22 -3.74 19.75
N MET A 136 -3.89 -2.80 19.09
CA MET A 136 -3.28 -1.56 18.61
C MET A 136 -3.11 -0.57 19.76
N GLU A 137 -1.96 0.11 19.79
CA GLU A 137 -1.64 1.11 20.82
C GLU A 137 -1.38 2.49 20.21
N PRO A 138 -2.14 3.54 20.58
CA PRO A 138 -3.26 3.51 21.51
C PRO A 138 -4.50 2.78 20.94
N PRO A 139 -5.36 2.20 21.79
CA PRO A 139 -6.61 1.58 21.32
C PRO A 139 -7.49 2.60 20.60
N ILE A 140 -7.84 2.32 19.35
CA ILE A 140 -8.53 3.27 18.46
C ILE A 140 -9.87 3.72 19.06
N SER A 141 -10.64 2.80 19.65
CA SER A 141 -11.92 3.12 20.29
C SER A 141 -11.76 4.09 21.47
N THR A 142 -10.74 3.89 22.30
CA THR A 142 -10.44 4.78 23.43
C THR A 142 -10.03 6.15 22.93
N LEU A 143 -9.14 6.18 21.92
CA LEU A 143 -8.68 7.41 21.31
C LEU A 143 -9.85 8.23 20.73
N LEU A 144 -10.71 7.60 19.92
CA LEU A 144 -11.87 8.27 19.33
C LEU A 144 -12.82 8.80 20.40
N ASN A 145 -13.14 8.01 21.44
CA ASN A 145 -13.99 8.45 22.54
C ASN A 145 -13.43 9.68 23.26
N LYS A 146 -12.11 9.73 23.48
CA LYS A 146 -11.44 10.81 24.20
C LYS A 146 -11.32 12.09 23.38
N TRP A 147 -11.12 11.96 22.07
CA TRP A 147 -10.95 13.11 21.18
C TRP A 147 -12.24 13.60 20.50
N ALA A 148 -13.31 12.81 20.51
CA ALA A 148 -14.57 13.08 19.79
C ALA A 148 -15.11 14.50 19.99
N GLU A 149 -15.14 14.99 21.24
CA GLU A 149 -15.71 16.30 21.59
C GLU A 149 -14.80 17.48 21.22
N HIS A 150 -13.54 17.21 20.88
CA HIS A 150 -12.51 18.21 20.55
C HIS A 150 -12.30 18.39 19.05
N PHE A 151 -13.03 17.65 18.20
CA PHE A 151 -12.98 17.82 16.76
C PHE A 151 -13.78 19.01 16.27
N VAL A 152 -13.24 19.66 15.25
CA VAL A 152 -13.98 20.58 14.39
C VAL A 152 -14.74 19.76 13.36
N VAL A 153 -16.06 19.65 13.55
CA VAL A 153 -16.92 18.82 12.72
C VAL A 153 -17.52 19.66 11.58
N GLY A 154 -17.20 19.31 10.34
CA GLY A 154 -17.75 19.94 9.14
C GLY A 154 -19.02 19.25 8.64
N SER A 155 -19.52 19.68 7.46
CA SER A 155 -20.70 19.06 6.82
C SER A 155 -20.50 17.61 6.38
N ARG A 156 -19.25 17.13 6.36
CA ARG A 156 -18.88 15.74 6.05
C ARG A 156 -18.33 15.02 7.29
N GLY A 157 -18.55 15.52 8.50
CA GLY A 157 -17.91 14.99 9.71
C GLY A 157 -16.52 15.56 9.98
N PRO A 158 -15.80 15.02 10.98
CA PRO A 158 -14.41 15.41 11.28
C PRO A 158 -13.44 14.91 10.20
N ALA A 159 -12.24 15.46 10.13
CA ALA A 159 -11.17 14.91 9.30
C ALA A 159 -10.31 13.97 10.15
N ILE A 160 -10.41 12.66 9.88
CA ILE A 160 -9.67 11.63 10.62
C ILE A 160 -8.96 10.73 9.61
N ILE A 161 -7.69 10.42 9.88
CA ILE A 161 -6.84 9.53 9.10
C ILE A 161 -6.19 8.54 10.06
N ILE A 162 -6.38 7.24 9.82
CA ILE A 162 -5.85 6.19 10.70
C ILE A 162 -5.04 5.22 9.85
N ASP A 163 -3.73 5.17 10.09
CA ASP A 163 -2.84 4.15 9.56
C ASP A 163 -3.09 2.84 10.31
N LEU A 164 -3.34 1.77 9.56
CA LEU A 164 -3.77 0.48 10.06
C LEU A 164 -2.86 -0.63 9.54
N SER A 165 -3.01 -1.83 10.13
CA SER A 165 -2.27 -2.99 9.67
C SER A 165 -2.70 -3.37 8.23
N PRO A 166 -1.76 -3.55 7.28
CA PRO A 166 -2.09 -4.02 5.93
C PRO A 166 -2.57 -5.47 5.89
N ARG A 167 -2.67 -6.12 7.06
CA ARG A 167 -3.13 -7.50 7.24
C ARG A 167 -4.55 -7.58 7.79
N LEU A 168 -5.22 -6.45 8.02
CA LEU A 168 -6.60 -6.46 8.48
C LEU A 168 -7.50 -7.19 7.47
N LEU A 169 -8.34 -8.08 7.99
CA LEU A 169 -9.38 -8.75 7.22
C LEU A 169 -10.51 -7.77 6.91
N ASP A 170 -11.31 -8.06 5.88
CA ASP A 170 -12.47 -7.25 5.50
C ASP A 170 -13.47 -7.08 6.65
N THR A 171 -13.60 -8.07 7.54
CA THR A 171 -14.44 -7.98 8.74
C THR A 171 -13.92 -6.94 9.73
N GLN A 172 -12.60 -6.87 9.91
CA GLN A 172 -11.96 -5.90 10.81
C GLN A 172 -11.94 -4.50 10.22
N GLN A 173 -11.83 -4.37 8.89
CA GLN A 173 -12.04 -3.09 8.22
C GLN A 173 -13.46 -2.56 8.49
N LYS A 174 -14.48 -3.42 8.38
CA LYS A 174 -15.87 -3.07 8.71
C LYS A 174 -16.06 -2.69 10.18
N GLU A 175 -15.41 -3.38 11.11
CA GLU A 175 -15.46 -3.02 12.55
C GLU A 175 -14.93 -1.59 12.79
N ILE A 176 -13.87 -1.17 12.09
CA ILE A 176 -13.37 0.22 12.14
C ILE A 176 -14.35 1.20 11.51
N GLU A 177 -14.95 0.85 10.36
CA GLU A 177 -15.98 1.67 9.73
C GLU A 177 -17.18 1.89 10.67
N GLU A 178 -17.69 0.81 11.27
CA GLU A 178 -18.81 0.84 12.22
C GLU A 178 -18.48 1.67 13.46
N LEU A 179 -17.26 1.55 13.99
CA LEU A 179 -16.79 2.38 15.10
C LEU A 179 -16.82 3.87 14.74
N LEU A 180 -16.25 4.26 13.61
CA LEU A 180 -16.24 5.67 13.17
C LEU A 180 -17.66 6.20 12.87
N LEU A 181 -18.48 5.40 12.19
CA LEU A 181 -19.87 5.75 11.86
C LEU A 181 -20.78 5.79 13.10
N SER A 182 -20.45 5.09 14.18
CA SER A 182 -21.17 5.21 15.46
C SER A 182 -21.07 6.61 16.07
N HIS A 183 -19.95 7.30 15.84
CA HIS A 183 -19.74 8.68 16.26
C HIS A 183 -20.28 9.69 15.24
N TRP A 184 -20.08 9.43 13.93
CA TRP A 184 -20.48 10.35 12.86
C TRP A 184 -21.13 9.61 11.66
N PRO A 185 -22.44 9.27 11.73
CA PRO A 185 -23.11 8.34 10.82
C PRO A 185 -23.12 8.70 9.33
N ASP A 186 -23.07 10.00 8.98
CA ASP A 186 -23.19 10.47 7.59
C ASP A 186 -21.84 10.80 6.94
N SER A 187 -20.73 10.43 7.60
CA SER A 187 -19.40 10.78 7.14
C SER A 187 -18.89 9.82 6.04
N PRO A 188 -18.33 10.33 4.94
CA PRO A 188 -17.72 9.51 3.90
C PRO A 188 -16.47 8.76 4.40
N ILE A 189 -16.17 7.66 3.71
CA ILE A 189 -15.00 6.80 3.96
C ILE A 189 -14.25 6.57 2.66
N THR A 190 -12.93 6.68 2.72
CA THR A 190 -12.02 6.27 1.65
C THR A 190 -10.92 5.40 2.24
N TRP A 191 -10.80 4.17 1.75
CA TRP A 191 -9.66 3.31 2.08
C TRP A 191 -8.51 3.54 1.12
N GLU A 192 -7.28 3.54 1.64
CA GLU A 192 -6.06 3.70 0.88
C GLU A 192 -5.11 2.51 1.09
N TRP A 193 -4.64 1.93 -0.02
CA TRP A 193 -3.61 0.89 -0.02
C TRP A 193 -2.30 1.45 -0.56
N VAL A 194 -1.22 1.26 0.18
CA VAL A 194 0.14 1.63 -0.26
C VAL A 194 0.94 0.37 -0.56
N SER A 195 1.63 0.36 -1.69
CA SER A 195 2.54 -0.72 -2.09
C SER A 195 3.85 -0.17 -2.65
N THR A 196 4.92 -0.93 -2.46
CA THR A 196 6.26 -0.77 -3.05
C THR A 196 6.53 -1.80 -4.17
N GLY A 197 5.55 -2.67 -4.47
CA GLY A 197 5.64 -3.63 -5.58
C GLY A 197 6.27 -4.97 -5.31
N ARG A 198 6.47 -5.30 -4.04
CA ARG A 198 7.10 -6.57 -3.63
C ARG A 198 6.09 -7.71 -3.44
N GLY A 199 4.91 -7.58 -4.06
CA GLY A 199 3.80 -8.53 -3.96
C GLY A 199 3.17 -8.55 -2.56
N ARG A 200 3.16 -7.41 -1.87
CA ARG A 200 2.54 -7.21 -0.56
C ARG A 200 1.97 -5.80 -0.51
N ILE A 201 0.96 -5.63 0.33
CA ILE A 201 0.48 -4.32 0.77
C ILE A 201 1.39 -3.89 1.92
N ASP A 202 1.96 -2.69 1.81
CA ASP A 202 2.89 -2.15 2.81
C ASP A 202 2.16 -1.32 3.86
N ARG A 203 1.10 -0.59 3.47
CA ARG A 203 0.21 0.16 4.40
C ARG A 203 -1.24 0.08 3.97
N LEU A 204 -2.12 0.13 4.96
CA LEU A 204 -3.56 0.29 4.81
C LEU A 204 -3.97 1.47 5.67
N THR A 205 -4.76 2.40 5.12
CA THR A 205 -5.14 3.61 5.82
C THR A 205 -6.60 3.91 5.54
N ILE A 206 -7.35 4.26 6.58
CA ILE A 206 -8.71 4.78 6.43
C ILE A 206 -8.69 6.30 6.52
N TRP A 207 -9.32 6.94 5.56
CA TRP A 207 -9.61 8.37 5.53
C TRP A 207 -11.09 8.55 5.79
N PHE A 208 -11.43 9.39 6.75
CA PHE A 208 -12.79 9.54 7.24
C PHE A 208 -13.23 11.00 7.25
N GLY A 209 -14.51 11.17 6.94
CA GLY A 209 -15.22 12.43 7.00
C GLY A 209 -14.65 13.51 6.09
N ALA A 210 -14.27 14.66 6.65
CA ALA A 210 -13.78 15.78 5.85
C ALA A 210 -12.45 15.49 5.13
N ALA A 211 -11.68 14.48 5.55
CA ALA A 211 -10.47 14.00 4.88
C ALA A 211 -10.76 12.98 3.77
N ALA A 212 -11.93 12.32 3.80
CA ALA A 212 -12.28 11.33 2.79
C ALA A 212 -12.73 11.99 1.47
N GLU A 213 -12.64 11.22 0.40
CA GLU A 213 -13.12 11.60 -0.93
C GLU A 213 -14.43 10.85 -1.24
N PRO A 214 -15.61 11.50 -1.14
CA PRO A 214 -16.90 10.82 -1.15
C PRO A 214 -17.20 10.02 -2.43
N ALA A 215 -16.61 10.41 -3.56
CA ALA A 215 -16.85 9.76 -4.84
C ALA A 215 -15.98 8.51 -5.06
N THR A 216 -14.93 8.33 -4.25
CA THR A 216 -13.90 7.32 -4.43
C THR A 216 -13.65 6.58 -3.11
N PRO A 217 -14.39 5.50 -2.83
CA PRO A 217 -14.24 4.73 -1.59
C PRO A 217 -12.90 3.98 -1.50
N ALA A 218 -12.16 3.85 -2.61
CA ALA A 218 -10.87 3.20 -2.65
C ALA A 218 -9.84 4.05 -3.39
N ARG A 219 -8.62 4.08 -2.84
CA ARG A 219 -7.44 4.74 -3.40
C ARG A 219 -6.23 3.81 -3.28
N MET A 220 -5.31 3.93 -4.22
CA MET A 220 -4.06 3.19 -4.17
C MET A 220 -2.88 4.10 -4.48
N LEU A 221 -1.81 3.95 -3.69
CA LEU A 221 -0.52 4.59 -3.87
C LEU A 221 0.55 3.54 -4.16
N ARG A 222 1.34 3.76 -5.19
CA ARG A 222 2.50 2.94 -5.54
C ARG A 222 3.76 3.76 -5.46
N LEU A 223 4.58 3.46 -4.45
CA LEU A 223 5.94 3.99 -4.33
C LEU A 223 6.85 3.24 -5.30
N LEU A 224 7.44 3.98 -6.24
CA LEU A 224 8.42 3.47 -7.19
C LEU A 224 9.84 3.56 -6.60
N SER A 225 10.76 2.80 -7.20
CA SER A 225 12.14 2.73 -6.72
C SER A 225 12.94 4.03 -6.88
N ASP A 226 12.48 4.93 -7.74
CA ASP A 226 13.04 6.27 -7.92
C ASP A 226 12.48 7.30 -6.92
N GLY A 227 11.59 6.88 -6.02
CA GLY A 227 10.96 7.72 -5.01
C GLY A 227 9.65 8.36 -5.45
N SER A 228 9.28 8.27 -6.73
CA SER A 228 8.00 8.81 -7.23
C SER A 228 6.80 7.96 -6.77
N VAL A 229 5.63 8.59 -6.67
CA VAL A 229 4.39 7.94 -6.26
C VAL A 229 3.38 7.98 -7.41
N VAL A 230 2.88 6.81 -7.81
CA VAL A 230 1.75 6.69 -8.73
C VAL A 230 0.49 6.50 -7.91
N SER A 231 -0.50 7.37 -8.10
CA SER A 231 -1.77 7.37 -7.37
C SER A 231 -2.95 7.22 -8.32
N PHE A 232 -3.97 6.47 -7.90
CA PHE A 232 -5.31 6.59 -8.47
C PHE A 232 -6.39 6.14 -7.48
N ALA A 233 -7.58 6.69 -7.64
CA ALA A 233 -8.74 6.41 -6.81
C ALA A 233 -9.96 6.11 -7.68
N GLY A 234 -10.95 5.43 -7.10
CA GLY A 234 -12.13 5.01 -7.84
C GLY A 234 -13.11 4.20 -7.01
N ARG A 235 -14.08 3.61 -7.72
CA ARG A 235 -15.04 2.67 -7.14
C ARG A 235 -14.41 1.29 -7.03
N ALA A 236 -14.49 0.69 -5.85
CA ALA A 236 -14.08 -0.68 -5.63
C ALA A 236 -15.01 -1.65 -6.39
N THR A 237 -14.43 -2.71 -6.93
CA THR A 237 -15.10 -3.79 -7.66
C THR A 237 -14.53 -5.13 -7.19
N GLU A 238 -15.32 -6.19 -7.26
CA GLU A 238 -14.82 -7.53 -6.93
C GLU A 238 -14.19 -8.20 -8.16
N ALA A 239 -13.01 -8.80 -7.96
CA ALA A 239 -12.37 -9.64 -8.97
C ALA A 239 -12.90 -11.08 -8.84
N LYS A 240 -13.32 -11.68 -9.95
CA LYS A 240 -13.78 -13.09 -9.98
C LYS A 240 -12.73 -13.97 -10.63
N ARG A 241 -12.31 -15.03 -9.93
CA ARG A 241 -11.39 -16.04 -10.49
C ARG A 241 -12.12 -16.88 -11.54
N SER A 242 -11.47 -17.10 -12.68
CA SER A 242 -11.88 -18.08 -13.70
C SER A 242 -11.06 -19.36 -13.51
N SER A 243 -11.68 -20.44 -13.02
CA SER A 243 -11.01 -21.72 -12.77
C SER A 243 -10.90 -22.63 -14.00
N SER A 244 -11.82 -22.49 -14.95
CA SER A 244 -11.90 -23.31 -16.16
C SER A 244 -10.99 -22.86 -17.30
N VAL A 245 -10.38 -21.68 -17.19
CA VAL A 245 -9.59 -21.08 -18.26
C VAL A 245 -8.13 -21.50 -18.12
N ILE A 246 -7.60 -22.11 -19.18
CA ILE A 246 -6.20 -22.55 -19.25
C ILE A 246 -5.50 -21.66 -20.30
N PRO A 247 -4.37 -21.02 -19.95
CA PRO A 247 -3.60 -20.22 -20.90
C PRO A 247 -3.19 -21.02 -22.14
N ALA A 248 -3.38 -20.44 -23.32
CA ALA A 248 -2.96 -20.96 -24.61
C ALA A 248 -1.73 -20.24 -25.14
N THR A 249 -0.98 -20.88 -26.04
CA THR A 249 0.15 -20.25 -26.73
C THR A 249 -0.32 -19.03 -27.50
N GLY A 250 0.39 -17.92 -27.34
CA GLY A 250 0.07 -16.63 -27.98
C GLY A 250 -0.68 -15.65 -27.08
N GLU A 251 -1.36 -16.14 -26.04
CA GLU A 251 -2.01 -15.28 -25.03
C GLU A 251 -0.99 -14.66 -24.08
N TRP A 252 -1.42 -13.68 -23.29
CA TRP A 252 -0.59 -12.92 -22.38
C TRP A 252 -0.90 -13.22 -20.92
N LEU A 253 0.13 -13.51 -20.16
CA LEU A 253 0.03 -13.82 -18.74
C LEU A 253 0.73 -12.69 -17.97
N THR A 254 -0.01 -12.04 -17.08
CA THR A 254 0.48 -10.88 -16.33
C THR A 254 0.32 -11.13 -14.83
N ILE A 255 1.40 -10.95 -14.09
CA ILE A 255 1.39 -10.89 -12.63
C ILE A 255 1.31 -9.43 -12.21
N VAL A 256 0.26 -9.08 -11.46
CA VAL A 256 0.01 -7.73 -10.97
C VAL A 256 0.27 -7.62 -9.46
N ASP A 257 0.31 -6.40 -8.95
CA ASP A 257 0.39 -6.11 -7.52
C ASP A 257 -0.85 -6.64 -6.77
N SER A 258 -0.64 -7.24 -5.60
CA SER A 258 -1.71 -7.64 -4.68
C SER A 258 -2.59 -6.49 -4.23
N ALA A 259 -2.02 -5.29 -4.05
CA ALA A 259 -2.77 -4.11 -3.62
C ALA A 259 -3.84 -3.69 -4.65
N LEU A 260 -3.62 -3.98 -5.94
CA LEU A 260 -4.55 -3.64 -7.01
C LEU A 260 -5.89 -4.38 -6.85
N LEU A 261 -5.84 -5.67 -6.50
CA LEU A 261 -7.05 -6.46 -6.31
C LEU A 261 -7.64 -6.25 -4.92
N ALA A 262 -6.80 -6.08 -3.89
CA ALA A 262 -7.26 -5.82 -2.53
C ALA A 262 -8.04 -4.50 -2.42
N SER A 263 -7.64 -3.46 -3.16
CA SER A 263 -8.36 -2.18 -3.23
C SER A 263 -9.63 -2.23 -4.08
N GLY A 264 -9.87 -3.31 -4.83
CA GLY A 264 -10.98 -3.41 -5.77
C GLY A 264 -10.85 -2.51 -7.01
N LEU A 265 -9.71 -1.87 -7.23
CA LEU A 265 -9.51 -0.90 -8.31
C LEU A 265 -9.10 -1.54 -9.65
N GLN A 266 -9.07 -2.87 -9.74
CA GLN A 266 -8.66 -3.60 -10.95
C GLN A 266 -9.51 -3.25 -12.18
N ALA A 267 -10.82 -2.98 -12.04
CA ALA A 267 -11.66 -2.62 -13.17
C ALA A 267 -11.27 -1.27 -13.80
N GLN A 268 -10.79 -0.33 -12.98
CA GLN A 268 -10.28 0.95 -13.44
C GLN A 268 -8.93 0.81 -14.11
N TRP A 269 -8.01 0.09 -13.47
CA TRP A 269 -6.70 -0.20 -14.05
C TRP A 269 -6.82 -0.94 -15.40
N LEU A 270 -7.74 -1.90 -15.52
CA LEU A 270 -7.98 -2.65 -16.76
C LEU A 270 -8.44 -1.78 -17.94
N ARG A 271 -9.12 -0.65 -17.70
CA ARG A 271 -9.50 0.29 -18.78
C ARG A 271 -8.28 1.00 -19.36
N GLU A 272 -7.24 1.21 -18.55
CA GLU A 272 -5.98 1.77 -19.01
C GLU A 272 -5.09 0.73 -19.64
N ALA A 273 -5.04 -0.46 -19.03
CA ALA A 273 -4.09 -1.53 -19.33
C ALA A 273 -4.38 -2.29 -20.62
N LEU A 274 -5.63 -2.40 -21.04
CA LEU A 274 -6.04 -3.21 -22.19
C LEU A 274 -7.10 -2.50 -23.04
N PRO A 275 -7.15 -2.79 -24.35
CA PRO A 275 -8.29 -2.45 -25.20
C PRO A 275 -9.62 -3.03 -24.67
N ALA A 276 -10.74 -2.40 -25.04
CA ALA A 276 -12.06 -2.77 -24.51
C ALA A 276 -12.53 -4.14 -25.00
N GLU A 277 -12.10 -4.52 -26.20
CA GLU A 277 -12.41 -5.75 -26.92
C GLU A 277 -11.56 -6.96 -26.51
N SER A 278 -10.47 -6.73 -25.76
CA SER A 278 -9.58 -7.81 -25.33
C SER A 278 -10.28 -8.77 -24.38
N THR A 279 -10.12 -10.08 -24.60
CA THR A 279 -10.56 -11.07 -23.61
C THR A 279 -9.64 -11.01 -22.39
N ARG A 280 -10.23 -11.21 -21.21
CA ARG A 280 -9.50 -11.09 -19.94
C ARG A 280 -10.09 -11.98 -18.85
N HIS A 281 -9.21 -12.72 -18.17
CA HIS A 281 -9.59 -13.65 -17.11
C HIS A 281 -8.61 -13.56 -15.94
N TRP A 282 -9.12 -13.36 -14.73
CA TRP A 282 -8.31 -13.51 -13.53
C TRP A 282 -8.14 -14.99 -13.23
N VAL A 283 -6.95 -15.54 -13.49
CA VAL A 283 -6.66 -16.95 -13.20
C VAL A 283 -6.19 -17.14 -11.74
N ARG A 284 -5.75 -16.06 -11.09
CA ARG A 284 -5.44 -15.99 -9.67
C ARG A 284 -5.79 -14.61 -9.11
N ILE A 285 -6.53 -14.55 -8.02
CA ILE A 285 -6.98 -13.28 -7.39
C ILE A 285 -6.39 -13.05 -5.99
N SER A 286 -5.73 -14.05 -5.40
CA SER A 286 -5.25 -14.00 -4.02
C SER A 286 -3.75 -14.26 -3.92
N GLY A 287 -3.20 -13.94 -2.75
CA GLY A 287 -1.78 -14.10 -2.44
C GLY A 287 -0.90 -13.02 -3.08
N ARG A 288 0.41 -13.30 -3.16
CA ARG A 288 1.43 -12.31 -3.55
C ARG A 288 1.57 -12.08 -5.06
N ARG A 289 0.90 -12.90 -5.87
CA ARG A 289 1.05 -12.90 -7.34
C ARG A 289 -0.30 -13.06 -8.04
N PRO A 290 -1.30 -12.19 -7.81
CA PRO A 290 -2.50 -12.20 -8.63
C PRO A 290 -2.14 -12.14 -10.11
N MET A 291 -2.95 -12.80 -10.94
CA MET A 291 -2.57 -13.13 -12.30
C MET A 291 -3.75 -12.97 -13.24
N LEU A 292 -3.50 -12.17 -14.28
CA LEU A 292 -4.40 -11.88 -15.37
C LEU A 292 -3.94 -12.62 -16.62
N LEU A 293 -4.87 -13.31 -17.27
CA LEU A 293 -4.73 -13.81 -18.63
C LEU A 293 -5.46 -12.83 -19.57
N SER A 294 -4.83 -12.45 -20.68
CA SER A 294 -5.43 -11.59 -21.71
C SER A 294 -5.09 -12.06 -23.13
N SER A 295 -5.94 -11.72 -24.10
CA SER A 295 -5.65 -11.97 -25.52
C SER A 295 -4.57 -11.05 -26.08
N GLU A 296 -4.45 -9.83 -25.53
CA GLU A 296 -3.56 -8.77 -26.01
C GLU A 296 -2.50 -8.42 -24.95
N PRO A 297 -1.34 -7.85 -25.38
CA PRO A 297 -0.37 -7.27 -24.45
C PRO A 297 -0.93 -6.06 -23.73
N LEU A 298 -0.36 -5.77 -22.54
CA LEU A 298 -0.70 -4.56 -21.80
C LEU A 298 -0.07 -3.32 -22.43
N HIS A 299 -0.75 -2.18 -22.28
CA HIS A 299 -0.24 -0.83 -22.58
C HIS A 299 0.85 -0.38 -21.57
N MET A 300 2.01 -1.04 -21.60
CA MET A 300 3.12 -0.84 -20.66
C MET A 300 3.77 0.55 -20.76
N GLU A 301 3.53 1.29 -21.84
CA GLU A 301 3.93 2.69 -22.01
C GLU A 301 3.22 3.64 -21.05
N LYS A 302 2.06 3.25 -20.50
CA LYS A 302 1.33 4.04 -19.50
C LYS A 302 1.92 3.78 -18.11
N SER A 303 2.32 4.85 -17.41
CA SER A 303 2.89 4.77 -16.05
C SER A 303 1.95 4.10 -15.05
N ILE A 304 0.65 4.41 -15.09
CA ILE A 304 -0.37 3.77 -14.25
C ILE A 304 -0.51 2.26 -14.51
N VAL A 305 -0.15 1.79 -15.70
CA VAL A 305 -0.20 0.36 -16.02
C VAL A 305 1.06 -0.32 -15.51
N SER A 306 2.22 0.16 -15.96
CA SER A 306 3.52 -0.44 -15.63
C SER A 306 3.83 -0.42 -14.14
N ALA A 307 3.38 0.60 -13.40
CA ALA A 307 3.57 0.70 -11.96
C ALA A 307 3.02 -0.50 -11.18
N PHE A 308 1.95 -1.15 -11.65
CA PHE A 308 1.29 -2.25 -10.95
C PHE A 308 1.54 -3.63 -11.55
N VAL A 309 2.42 -3.73 -12.54
CA VAL A 309 2.82 -4.99 -13.18
C VAL A 309 4.14 -5.46 -12.59
N SER A 310 4.17 -6.69 -12.06
CA SER A 310 5.42 -7.32 -11.64
C SER A 310 6.11 -8.07 -12.77
N SER A 311 5.35 -8.72 -13.65
CA SER A 311 5.85 -9.46 -14.81
C SER A 311 4.72 -9.60 -15.82
N THR A 312 5.01 -9.46 -17.11
CA THR A 312 4.04 -9.71 -18.20
C THR A 312 4.75 -10.34 -19.39
N GLY A 313 4.12 -11.29 -20.05
CA GLY A 313 4.74 -11.97 -21.18
C GLY A 313 3.77 -12.86 -21.95
N GLN A 314 4.12 -13.11 -23.20
CA GLN A 314 3.38 -14.00 -24.07
C GLN A 314 3.66 -15.45 -23.71
N VAL A 315 2.62 -16.25 -23.55
CA VAL A 315 2.71 -17.69 -23.30
C VAL A 315 3.28 -18.37 -24.54
N ILE A 316 4.44 -19.00 -24.39
CA ILE A 316 5.09 -19.73 -25.48
C ILE A 316 4.77 -21.22 -25.41
N SER A 317 4.79 -21.79 -24.21
CA SER A 317 4.57 -23.22 -24.04
C SER A 317 4.08 -23.58 -22.64
N ARG A 318 3.38 -24.70 -22.55
CA ARG A 318 3.00 -25.38 -21.30
C ARG A 318 3.98 -26.51 -21.01
N LEU A 319 4.55 -26.52 -19.81
CA LEU A 319 5.38 -27.64 -19.35
C LEU A 319 4.50 -28.85 -19.01
N LYS A 320 5.02 -30.04 -19.35
CA LYS A 320 4.41 -31.33 -19.01
C LYS A 320 4.95 -31.93 -17.71
N VAL A 321 5.87 -31.22 -17.06
CA VAL A 321 6.58 -31.66 -15.85
C VAL A 321 6.59 -30.53 -14.82
N GLU A 322 6.64 -30.90 -13.55
CA GLU A 322 6.79 -29.94 -12.45
C GLU A 322 8.19 -29.29 -12.48
N PRO A 323 8.32 -27.98 -12.19
CA PRO A 323 9.59 -27.30 -12.17
C PRO A 323 10.41 -27.65 -10.93
N THR A 324 11.10 -28.78 -11.01
CA THR A 324 12.04 -29.25 -9.99
C THR A 324 13.46 -29.33 -10.56
N VAL A 325 14.45 -29.55 -9.69
CA VAL A 325 15.85 -29.70 -10.09
C VAL A 325 16.06 -30.93 -10.97
N GLU A 326 15.30 -32.00 -10.72
CA GLU A 326 15.33 -33.26 -11.48
C GLU A 326 14.79 -33.05 -12.90
N ASN A 327 13.82 -32.15 -13.06
CA ASN A 327 13.18 -31.82 -14.33
C ASN A 327 13.85 -30.64 -15.06
N ILE A 328 15.11 -30.31 -14.75
CA ILE A 328 15.79 -29.15 -15.38
C ILE A 328 15.89 -29.26 -16.91
N SER A 329 16.23 -30.45 -17.44
CA SER A 329 16.46 -30.65 -18.87
C SER A 329 15.24 -30.32 -19.74
N PRO A 330 14.03 -30.85 -19.49
CA PRO A 330 12.85 -30.47 -20.28
C PRO A 330 12.50 -28.98 -20.16
N ILE A 331 12.75 -28.34 -19.01
CA ILE A 331 12.52 -26.90 -18.85
C ILE A 331 13.48 -26.09 -19.74
N LEU A 332 14.77 -26.45 -19.74
CA LEU A 332 15.78 -25.81 -20.59
C LEU A 332 15.48 -25.99 -22.07
N VAL A 333 15.01 -27.18 -22.49
CA VAL A 333 14.61 -27.43 -23.89
C VAL A 333 13.48 -26.47 -24.30
N SER A 334 12.43 -26.35 -23.48
CA SER A 334 11.32 -25.45 -23.79
C SER A 334 11.74 -23.97 -23.77
N ALA A 335 12.62 -23.57 -22.84
CA ALA A 335 13.13 -22.20 -22.76
C ALA A 335 14.08 -21.84 -23.93
N ASN A 336 14.95 -22.76 -24.34
CA ASN A 336 15.82 -22.59 -25.50
C ASN A 336 15.02 -22.54 -26.81
N PHE A 337 13.98 -23.38 -26.95
CA PHE A 337 13.06 -23.30 -28.08
C PHE A 337 12.35 -21.94 -28.16
N ALA A 338 12.08 -21.33 -27.02
CA ALA A 338 11.53 -19.97 -26.91
C ALA A 338 12.58 -18.84 -27.10
N TYR A 339 13.85 -19.19 -27.35
CA TYR A 339 14.99 -18.27 -27.47
C TYR A 339 15.13 -17.34 -26.25
N LEU A 340 15.02 -17.91 -25.05
CA LEU A 340 15.16 -17.16 -23.81
C LEU A 340 16.62 -17.08 -23.36
N SER A 341 17.05 -15.89 -22.94
CA SER A 341 18.35 -15.68 -22.28
C SER A 341 18.28 -15.87 -20.77
N ARG A 342 17.08 -15.77 -20.20
CA ARG A 342 16.81 -15.89 -18.76
C ARG A 342 15.39 -16.40 -18.55
N LEU A 343 15.20 -17.24 -17.53
CA LEU A 343 13.89 -17.69 -17.08
C LEU A 343 13.75 -17.47 -15.57
N THR A 344 12.94 -16.48 -15.17
CA THR A 344 12.68 -16.18 -13.76
C THR A 344 11.57 -17.08 -13.22
N LEU A 345 11.80 -17.73 -12.07
CA LEU A 345 10.78 -18.55 -11.42
C LEU A 345 9.72 -17.68 -10.73
N ARG A 346 8.48 -17.70 -11.23
CA ARG A 346 7.30 -17.02 -10.68
C ARG A 346 6.21 -17.99 -10.22
N CYS A 347 6.53 -19.27 -10.09
CA CYS A 347 5.61 -20.30 -9.65
C CYS A 347 5.63 -20.54 -8.13
N LYS A 348 4.63 -21.25 -7.62
CA LYS A 348 4.66 -21.82 -6.26
C LYS A 348 5.75 -22.89 -6.17
N MET A 349 6.63 -22.78 -5.17
CA MET A 349 7.69 -23.77 -4.90
C MET A 349 8.24 -23.61 -3.49
N GLU A 350 8.92 -24.65 -3.00
CA GLU A 350 9.60 -24.61 -1.71
C GLU A 350 10.73 -23.57 -1.69
N PRO A 351 10.83 -22.73 -0.63
CA PRO A 351 11.83 -21.66 -0.56
C PRO A 351 13.27 -22.14 -0.71
N SER A 352 13.59 -23.35 -0.23
CA SER A 352 14.92 -23.95 -0.32
C SER A 352 15.25 -24.52 -1.71
N ALA A 353 14.23 -24.81 -2.52
CA ALA A 353 14.38 -25.34 -3.87
C ALA A 353 14.56 -24.22 -4.92
N GLN A 354 13.94 -23.06 -4.71
CA GLN A 354 13.99 -21.94 -5.66
C GLN A 354 15.42 -21.52 -6.05
N PRO A 355 16.37 -21.26 -5.13
CA PRO A 355 17.70 -20.79 -5.52
C PRO A 355 18.48 -21.84 -6.31
N LYS A 356 18.28 -23.13 -5.98
CA LYS A 356 18.96 -24.25 -6.65
C LYS A 356 18.49 -24.39 -8.10
N LEU A 357 17.18 -24.34 -8.33
CA LEU A 357 16.61 -24.41 -9.67
C LEU A 357 16.96 -23.17 -10.50
N GLN A 358 16.85 -21.97 -9.91
CA GLN A 358 17.19 -20.71 -10.57
C GLN A 358 18.66 -20.73 -11.04
N GLY A 359 19.61 -21.14 -10.19
CA GLY A 359 21.02 -21.21 -10.57
C GLY A 359 21.32 -22.18 -11.71
N LYS A 360 20.58 -23.31 -11.79
CA LYS A 360 20.70 -24.24 -12.93
C LYS A 360 20.14 -23.66 -14.22
N LEU A 361 19.01 -22.95 -14.16
CA LEU A 361 18.44 -22.24 -15.31
C LEU A 361 19.40 -21.15 -15.82
N ASP A 362 19.94 -20.34 -14.91
CA ASP A 362 20.88 -19.27 -15.24
C ASP A 362 22.17 -19.81 -15.88
N HIS A 363 22.59 -21.03 -15.53
CA HIS A 363 23.71 -21.70 -16.19
C HIS A 363 23.33 -22.25 -17.57
N GLY A 364 22.18 -22.92 -17.67
CA GLY A 364 21.75 -23.62 -18.89
C GLY A 364 21.22 -22.72 -20.01
N LEU A 365 20.87 -21.46 -19.73
CA LEU A 365 20.37 -20.49 -20.71
C LEU A 365 21.45 -19.55 -21.27
N LYS A 366 22.72 -19.77 -20.92
CA LYS A 366 23.85 -18.95 -21.40
C LYS A 366 24.08 -19.04 -22.91
N ASP A 367 23.57 -20.08 -23.56
CA ASP A 367 23.76 -20.36 -24.98
C ASP A 367 23.13 -19.28 -25.89
N TYR A 368 22.15 -18.53 -25.37
CA TYR A 368 21.46 -17.46 -26.10
C TYR A 368 21.59 -16.10 -25.38
N PRO A 369 22.77 -15.48 -25.33
CA PRO A 369 22.98 -14.22 -24.61
C PRO A 369 22.17 -13.04 -25.18
N ARG A 370 21.73 -13.15 -26.45
CA ARG A 370 20.84 -12.17 -27.11
C ARG A 370 19.35 -12.56 -27.05
N GLY A 371 19.01 -13.65 -26.36
CA GLY A 371 17.64 -14.08 -26.16
C GLY A 371 16.85 -13.09 -25.32
N LYS A 372 15.53 -13.21 -25.33
CA LYS A 372 14.64 -12.37 -24.51
C LYS A 372 14.56 -12.92 -23.07
N PRO A 373 14.33 -12.08 -22.06
CA PRO A 373 13.96 -12.58 -20.74
C PRO A 373 12.58 -13.24 -20.79
N GLY A 374 12.34 -14.11 -19.82
CA GLY A 374 11.06 -14.77 -19.64
C GLY A 374 10.84 -15.16 -18.17
N PHE A 375 9.64 -15.65 -17.88
CA PHE A 375 9.31 -16.19 -16.58
C PHE A 375 8.50 -17.47 -16.67
N LEU A 376 8.62 -18.31 -15.65
CA LEU A 376 7.82 -19.50 -15.46
C LEU A 376 6.72 -19.22 -14.43
N ALA A 377 5.47 -19.34 -14.82
CA ALA A 377 4.32 -19.15 -13.94
C ALA A 377 3.52 -20.45 -13.79
N ASP A 378 2.92 -20.64 -12.61
CA ASP A 378 1.93 -21.69 -12.38
C ASP A 378 0.52 -21.10 -12.41
N VAL A 379 -0.41 -21.82 -13.03
CA VAL A 379 -1.85 -21.54 -12.99
C VAL A 379 -2.55 -22.76 -12.43
N GLU A 380 -3.44 -22.53 -11.48
CA GLU A 380 -4.27 -23.57 -10.89
C GLU A 380 -5.47 -23.84 -11.80
N THR A 381 -5.62 -25.11 -12.19
CA THR A 381 -6.65 -25.65 -13.09
C THR A 381 -7.42 -26.76 -12.38
N ASP A 382 -8.53 -27.23 -12.97
CA ASP A 382 -9.31 -28.35 -12.43
C ASP A 382 -8.48 -29.65 -12.25
N GLY A 383 -7.39 -29.80 -13.02
CA GLY A 383 -6.46 -30.93 -12.94
C GLY A 383 -5.25 -30.70 -12.03
N GLY A 384 -5.25 -29.64 -11.20
CA GLY A 384 -4.10 -29.21 -10.39
C GLY A 384 -3.32 -28.06 -11.04
N TYR A 385 -2.04 -27.90 -10.69
CA TYR A 385 -1.20 -26.83 -11.23
C TYR A 385 -0.67 -27.16 -12.62
N ALA A 386 -0.72 -26.18 -13.52
CA ALA A 386 -0.08 -26.21 -14.83
C ALA A 386 0.97 -25.09 -14.91
N TRP A 387 2.12 -25.38 -15.53
CA TRP A 387 3.24 -24.44 -15.61
C TRP A 387 3.44 -23.93 -17.03
N PHE A 388 3.68 -22.63 -17.17
CA PHE A 388 3.75 -21.93 -18.45
C PHE A 388 5.03 -21.12 -18.54
N ILE A 389 5.75 -21.31 -19.65
CA ILE A 389 6.88 -20.45 -20.02
C ILE A 389 6.32 -19.25 -20.78
N CYS A 390 6.58 -18.08 -20.23
CA CYS A 390 6.18 -16.79 -20.80
C CYS A 390 7.43 -16.02 -21.24
N LYS A 391 7.36 -15.41 -22.43
CA LYS A 391 8.43 -14.56 -22.99
C LYS A 391 8.06 -13.10 -22.78
N GLU A 392 8.95 -12.33 -22.16
CA GLU A 392 8.74 -10.90 -21.93
C GLU A 392 8.97 -10.09 -23.23
N PRO A 393 8.33 -8.90 -23.36
CA PRO A 393 8.41 -8.04 -24.56
C PRO A 393 9.81 -7.71 -25.09
#